data_AF-A0A9W6XMW7-F1
#
_entry.id   AF-A0A9W6XMW7-F1
#
_cell.length_a   1.000
_cell.length_b   1.000
_cell.length_c   1.000
_cell.angle_alpha   90.00
_cell.angle_beta   90.00
_cell.angle_gamma   90.00
#
_symmetry.space_group_name_H-M   'P 1'
#
loop_
_entity.id
_entity.type
_entity.pdbx_description
1 polymer ?
#
loop_
_entity_poly.entity_id
_entity_poly.type
_entity_poly.pdbx_seq_one_letter_code
_entity_poly.pdbx_strand_id
1 'polypeptide(L)'
;MYFGVRMKPGDPTAHAPFQTQGFPDFVPNRHDLDILKERCDGEELKAFLATRPWTKLSDTRRTEFFFHRRADLGHEIVRELEGWVDFMEENVEALWPATHWVVLDRDATSKFIRNTSARRLKLHESIRKKVIASEKQLKKVAPASLWNEPGLWKFPKRICYWVLMSRSHTNANYSLKEQVELLDDREPARLQWRACSSDEERIAHLPEDVRRKLIPSGQRDYLDD
;
A
#
# COMPACT_ATOMS: atom_id res chain seq x y z
N MET A 1 1.20 20.09 8.64
CA MET A 1 -0.16 19.62 8.26
C MET A 1 -0.04 18.86 6.94
N TYR A 2 -0.88 17.86 6.73
CA TYR A 2 -0.95 17.10 5.47
C TYR A 2 -2.38 17.24 4.93
N PHE A 3 -2.52 17.81 3.73
CA PHE A 3 -3.83 18.18 3.15
C PHE A 3 -4.78 18.91 4.12
N GLY A 4 -4.24 19.82 4.93
CA GLY A 4 -5.00 20.60 5.92
C GLY A 4 -5.34 19.86 7.22
N VAL A 5 -4.86 18.62 7.42
CA VAL A 5 -5.05 17.82 8.64
C VAL A 5 -3.75 17.75 9.42
N ARG A 6 -3.78 17.90 10.74
CA ARG A 6 -2.60 17.71 11.59
C ARG A 6 -2.32 16.22 11.71
N MET A 7 -1.06 15.86 11.48
CA MET A 7 -0.57 14.49 11.56
C MET A 7 0.39 14.35 12.74
N LYS A 8 0.47 13.15 13.31
CA LYS A 8 1.48 12.77 14.29
C LYS A 8 2.26 11.56 13.76
N PRO A 9 3.52 11.36 14.17
CA PRO A 9 4.24 10.12 13.88
C PRO A 9 3.42 8.89 14.29
N GLY A 10 3.56 7.79 13.55
CA GLY A 10 2.93 6.53 13.89
C GLY A 10 3.28 6.08 15.31
N ASP A 11 2.31 5.49 16.02
CA ASP A 11 2.49 5.08 17.41
C ASP A 11 3.66 4.07 17.53
N PRO A 12 4.77 4.44 18.21
CA PRO A 12 5.94 3.57 18.37
C PRO A 12 5.67 2.39 19.32
N THR A 13 4.59 2.45 20.12
CA THR A 13 4.20 1.40 21.06
C THR A 13 3.28 0.34 20.43
N ALA A 14 2.92 0.52 19.15
CA ALA A 14 2.19 -0.48 18.39
C ALA A 14 2.99 -1.78 18.24
N HIS A 15 2.32 -2.87 17.88
CA HIS A 15 2.92 -4.21 17.66
C HIS A 15 4.07 -4.26 16.63
N ALA A 16 4.36 -3.16 15.94
CA ALA A 16 5.53 -3.00 15.09
C ALA A 16 6.18 -1.63 15.38
N PRO A 17 7.42 -1.60 15.92
CA PRO A 17 8.07 -0.35 16.33
C PRO A 17 8.45 0.53 15.14
N PHE A 18 8.59 -0.06 13.95
CA PHE A 18 8.93 0.62 12.71
C PHE A 18 7.99 0.21 11.58
N GLN A 19 7.66 1.16 10.72
CA GLN A 19 6.92 0.94 9.49
C GLN A 19 7.81 0.24 8.44
N THR A 20 7.18 -0.47 7.50
CA THR A 20 7.85 -0.98 6.30
C THR A 20 8.43 0.18 5.49
N GLN A 21 9.71 0.08 5.09
CA GLN A 21 10.39 1.16 4.36
C GLN A 21 9.58 1.62 3.15
N GLY A 22 9.49 2.95 2.98
CA GLY A 22 8.74 3.60 1.91
C GLY A 22 7.29 3.90 2.27
N PHE A 23 6.66 3.12 3.14
CA PHE A 23 5.28 3.38 3.55
C PHE A 23 5.18 4.55 4.53
N PRO A 24 4.09 5.32 4.45
CA PRO A 24 3.84 6.44 5.35
C PRO A 24 3.70 5.94 6.79
N ASP A 25 4.29 6.73 7.70
CA ASP A 25 4.38 6.42 9.11
C ASP A 25 3.80 7.53 9.99
N PHE A 26 2.52 7.81 9.77
CA PHE A 26 1.80 8.84 10.49
C PHE A 26 0.36 8.46 10.73
N VAL A 27 -0.26 9.11 11.73
CA VAL A 27 -1.67 9.00 12.06
C VAL A 27 -2.31 10.38 12.16
N PRO A 28 -3.61 10.53 11.82
CA PRO A 28 -4.32 11.78 12.04
C PRO A 28 -4.34 12.17 13.52
N ASN A 29 -4.22 13.46 13.80
CA ASN A 29 -4.39 13.98 15.16
C ASN A 29 -5.84 13.77 15.60
N ARG A 30 -6.03 13.27 16.83
CA ARG A 30 -7.37 13.04 17.40
C ARG A 30 -8.29 14.27 17.37
N HIS A 31 -7.72 15.48 17.43
CA HIS A 31 -8.50 16.72 17.41
C HIS A 31 -8.93 17.16 16.01
N ASP A 32 -8.48 16.48 14.94
CA ASP A 32 -8.83 16.76 13.55
C ASP A 32 -9.62 15.61 12.92
N LEU A 33 -10.07 14.63 13.71
CA LEU A 33 -10.82 13.48 13.18
C LEU A 33 -12.16 13.90 12.58
N ASP A 34 -12.79 14.95 13.11
CA ASP A 34 -14.07 15.43 12.60
C ASP A 34 -13.94 15.99 11.18
N ILE A 35 -12.82 16.64 10.86
CA ILE A 35 -12.49 17.06 9.49
C ILE A 35 -12.48 15.84 8.55
N LEU A 36 -11.89 14.72 8.96
CA LEU A 36 -11.83 13.51 8.14
C LEU A 36 -13.21 12.85 7.99
N LYS A 37 -14.00 12.83 9.06
CA LYS A 37 -15.35 12.25 9.06
C LYS A 37 -16.29 13.05 8.14
N GLU A 38 -16.22 14.38 8.15
CA GLU A 38 -17.00 15.26 7.27
C GLU A 38 -16.70 15.09 5.77
N ARG A 39 -15.53 14.53 5.44
CA ARG A 39 -15.11 14.26 4.05
C ARG A 39 -15.63 12.95 3.50
N CYS A 40 -16.32 12.13 4.31
CA CYS A 40 -16.76 10.80 3.92
C CYS A 40 -18.22 10.56 4.34
N ASP A 41 -19.17 11.00 3.52
CA ASP A 41 -20.63 10.87 3.78
C ASP A 41 -21.17 9.45 3.66
N GLY A 42 -20.37 8.52 3.11
CA GLY A 42 -20.69 7.11 2.94
C GLY A 42 -21.25 6.75 1.58
N GLU A 43 -22.04 7.62 0.93
CA GLU A 43 -22.55 7.34 -0.42
C GLU A 43 -21.43 7.47 -1.45
N GLU A 44 -20.58 8.51 -1.35
CA GLU A 44 -19.42 8.63 -2.22
C GLU A 44 -18.43 7.48 -1.99
N LEU A 45 -18.23 7.09 -0.72
CA LEU A 45 -17.39 5.94 -0.38
C LEU A 45 -17.94 4.64 -0.96
N LYS A 46 -19.25 4.44 -0.89
CA LYS A 46 -19.92 3.26 -1.44
C LYS A 46 -19.75 3.20 -2.96
N ALA A 47 -19.98 4.31 -3.66
CA ALA A 47 -19.79 4.41 -5.09
C ALA A 47 -18.32 4.15 -5.48
N PHE A 48 -17.38 4.75 -4.74
CA PHE A 48 -15.95 4.55 -4.95
C PHE A 48 -15.54 3.09 -4.75
N LEU A 49 -15.93 2.45 -3.63
CA LEU A 49 -15.59 1.05 -3.37
C LEU A 49 -16.23 0.08 -4.37
N ALA A 50 -17.40 0.43 -4.94
CA ALA A 50 -18.04 -0.36 -6.00
C ALA A 50 -17.22 -0.40 -7.29
N THR A 51 -16.32 0.57 -7.52
CA THR A 51 -15.36 0.53 -8.64
C THR A 51 -14.24 -0.49 -8.44
N ARG A 52 -14.16 -1.13 -7.26
CA ARG A 52 -13.14 -2.13 -6.88
C ARG A 52 -11.72 -1.57 -7.07
N PRO A 53 -11.34 -0.49 -6.37
CA PRO A 53 -10.07 0.21 -6.61
C PRO A 53 -8.81 -0.66 -6.46
N TRP A 54 -8.91 -1.78 -5.75
CA TRP A 54 -7.85 -2.78 -5.61
C TRP A 54 -7.53 -3.54 -6.90
N THR A 55 -8.47 -3.65 -7.85
CA THR A 55 -8.22 -4.32 -9.15
C THR A 55 -7.08 -3.64 -9.90
N LYS A 56 -7.12 -2.30 -9.98
CA LYS A 56 -6.05 -1.49 -10.56
C LYS A 56 -4.68 -1.78 -9.91
N LEU A 57 -4.62 -2.07 -8.61
CA LEU A 57 -3.37 -2.43 -7.95
C LEU A 57 -2.82 -3.75 -8.51
N SER A 58 -3.66 -4.78 -8.65
CA SER A 58 -3.31 -6.08 -9.22
C SER A 58 -2.97 -6.00 -10.70
N ASP A 59 -3.84 -5.41 -11.51
CA ASP A 59 -3.73 -5.38 -12.98
C ASP A 59 -2.50 -4.60 -13.46
N THR A 60 -1.98 -3.69 -12.62
CA THR A 60 -0.81 -2.88 -12.93
C THR A 60 0.41 -3.24 -12.08
N ARG A 61 0.40 -4.46 -11.49
CA ARG A 61 1.57 -5.02 -10.82
C ARG A 61 2.75 -5.06 -11.79
N ARG A 62 3.92 -4.69 -11.30
CA ARG A 62 5.17 -4.90 -12.03
C ARG A 62 5.65 -6.34 -11.86
N THR A 63 6.07 -6.93 -12.95
CA THR A 63 6.56 -8.30 -13.01
C THR A 63 8.06 -8.35 -13.32
N GLU A 64 8.63 -7.26 -13.86
CA GLU A 64 10.05 -7.17 -14.18
C GLU A 64 10.95 -7.22 -12.92
N PHE A 65 12.02 -7.99 -13.01
CA PHE A 65 13.14 -7.91 -12.07
C PHE A 65 14.11 -6.80 -12.48
N PHE A 66 14.34 -5.86 -11.56
CA PHE A 66 15.23 -4.72 -11.73
C PHE A 66 16.65 -5.04 -11.28
N PHE A 67 16.84 -5.98 -10.35
CA PHE A 67 18.13 -6.21 -9.69
C PHE A 67 18.59 -7.67 -9.70
N HIS A 68 17.71 -8.61 -10.07
CA HIS A 68 18.03 -10.04 -10.15
C HIS A 68 17.71 -10.61 -11.52
N ARG A 69 18.38 -11.69 -11.89
CA ARG A 69 18.01 -12.53 -13.04
C ARG A 69 17.24 -13.73 -12.53
N ARG A 70 16.15 -14.10 -13.20
CA ARG A 70 15.36 -15.30 -12.88
C ARG A 70 16.23 -16.55 -12.98
N ALA A 71 17.13 -16.60 -13.98
CA ALA A 71 18.06 -17.72 -14.15
C ALA A 71 19.07 -17.89 -13.01
N ASP A 72 19.37 -16.81 -12.27
CA ASP A 72 20.26 -16.84 -11.11
C ASP A 72 19.51 -17.21 -9.81
N LEU A 73 18.18 -17.22 -9.85
CA LEU A 73 17.35 -17.67 -8.73
C LEU A 73 17.20 -19.19 -8.80
N GLY A 74 17.51 -19.87 -7.70
CA GLY A 74 17.25 -21.31 -7.59
C GLY A 74 15.75 -21.61 -7.67
N HIS A 75 15.40 -22.80 -8.18
CA HIS A 75 14.01 -23.25 -8.36
C HIS A 75 13.15 -23.11 -7.08
N GLU A 76 13.73 -23.36 -5.91
CA GLU A 76 13.03 -23.17 -4.63
C GLU A 76 12.65 -21.71 -4.39
N ILE A 77 13.55 -20.76 -4.66
CA ILE A 77 13.28 -19.33 -4.47
C ILE A 77 12.18 -18.87 -5.43
N VAL A 78 12.27 -19.29 -6.69
CA VAL A 78 11.26 -18.96 -7.72
C VAL A 78 9.87 -19.45 -7.28
N ARG A 79 9.76 -20.71 -6.84
CA ARG A 79 8.49 -21.28 -6.36
C ARG A 79 7.90 -20.52 -5.17
N GLU A 80 8.71 -20.19 -4.16
CA GLU A 80 8.22 -19.43 -3.00
C GLU A 80 7.84 -17.99 -3.36
N LEU A 81 8.50 -17.42 -4.38
CA LEU A 81 8.22 -16.09 -4.87
C LEU A 81 6.89 -16.04 -5.65
N GLU A 82 6.65 -17.02 -6.52
CA GLU A 82 5.36 -17.21 -7.20
C GLU A 82 4.24 -17.39 -6.18
N GLY A 83 4.43 -18.25 -5.18
CA GLY A 83 3.46 -18.44 -4.10
C GLY A 83 3.19 -17.18 -3.28
N TRP A 84 4.19 -16.29 -3.12
CA TRP A 84 3.98 -14.97 -2.51
C TRP A 84 3.15 -14.06 -3.40
N VAL A 85 3.40 -14.04 -4.71
CA VAL A 85 2.65 -13.24 -5.69
C VAL A 85 1.20 -13.69 -5.72
N ASP A 86 0.95 -14.99 -5.89
CA ASP A 86 -0.40 -15.58 -5.89
C ASP A 86 -1.16 -15.19 -4.62
N PHE A 87 -0.51 -15.34 -3.46
CA PHE A 87 -1.09 -14.92 -2.19
C PHE A 87 -1.47 -13.43 -2.18
N MET A 88 -0.63 -12.55 -2.72
CA MET A 88 -0.92 -11.12 -2.74
C MET A 88 -2.06 -10.77 -3.70
N GLU A 89 -2.11 -11.39 -4.88
CA GLU A 89 -3.16 -11.19 -5.88
C GLU A 89 -4.52 -11.69 -5.37
N GLU A 90 -4.57 -12.90 -4.81
CA GLU A 90 -5.78 -13.48 -4.21
C GLU A 90 -6.36 -12.62 -3.07
N ASN A 91 -5.50 -11.86 -2.38
CA ASN A 91 -5.86 -11.10 -1.19
C ASN A 91 -5.84 -9.58 -1.41
N VAL A 92 -5.71 -9.08 -2.65
CA VAL A 92 -5.54 -7.65 -2.95
C VAL A 92 -6.68 -6.78 -2.41
N GLU A 93 -7.92 -7.28 -2.38
CA GLU A 93 -9.08 -6.59 -1.77
C GLU A 93 -8.89 -6.36 -0.25
N ALA A 94 -8.25 -7.30 0.45
CA ALA A 94 -7.98 -7.19 1.88
C ALA A 94 -6.69 -6.38 2.16
N LEU A 95 -5.74 -6.38 1.23
CA LEU A 95 -4.46 -5.68 1.34
C LEU A 95 -4.58 -4.19 1.04
N TRP A 96 -5.30 -3.80 -0.02
CA TRP A 96 -5.46 -2.41 -0.45
C TRP A 96 -5.97 -1.47 0.67
N PRO A 97 -6.95 -1.85 1.51
CA PRO A 97 -7.39 -1.03 2.63
C PRO A 97 -6.31 -0.76 3.67
N ALA A 98 -5.30 -1.62 3.81
CA ALA A 98 -4.18 -1.42 4.72
C ALA A 98 -3.24 -0.31 4.23
N THR A 99 -3.18 -0.08 2.91
CA THR A 99 -2.42 1.02 2.29
C THR A 99 -3.25 2.29 2.07
N HIS A 100 -4.58 2.25 2.26
CA HIS A 100 -5.53 3.36 2.02
C HIS A 100 -6.56 3.52 3.14
N TRP A 101 -6.12 3.64 4.39
CA TRP A 101 -7.00 3.62 5.56
C TRP A 101 -7.72 4.96 5.82
N VAL A 102 -9.00 5.07 5.45
CA VAL A 102 -9.85 6.23 5.79
C VAL A 102 -10.42 6.08 7.20
N VAL A 103 -10.40 7.18 7.97
CA VAL A 103 -11.09 7.26 9.26
C VAL A 103 -12.59 7.38 9.03
N LEU A 104 -13.34 6.40 9.51
CA LEU A 104 -14.79 6.36 9.44
C LEU A 104 -15.38 6.54 10.84
N ASP A 105 -16.48 7.30 10.93
CA ASP A 105 -17.19 7.47 12.19
C ASP A 105 -17.99 6.21 12.54
N ARG A 106 -17.48 5.45 13.52
CA ARG A 106 -18.09 4.19 13.94
C ARG A 106 -19.43 4.40 14.64
N ASP A 107 -19.67 5.60 15.16
CA ASP A 107 -20.90 5.96 15.86
C ASP A 107 -21.90 6.65 14.92
N ALA A 108 -21.54 6.82 13.64
CA ALA A 108 -22.42 7.38 12.63
C ALA A 108 -23.75 6.63 12.57
N THR A 109 -24.84 7.37 12.33
CA THR A 109 -26.18 6.78 12.10
C THR A 109 -26.22 5.89 10.87
N SER A 110 -25.33 6.14 9.88
CA SER A 110 -25.19 5.35 8.66
C SER A 110 -24.74 3.91 8.94
N LYS A 111 -25.65 2.95 8.72
CA LYS A 111 -25.37 1.51 8.81
C LYS A 111 -24.24 1.08 7.86
N PHE A 112 -24.14 1.71 6.68
CA PHE A 112 -23.10 1.42 5.71
C PHE A 112 -21.70 1.76 6.25
N ILE A 113 -21.53 2.95 6.83
CA ILE A 113 -20.26 3.40 7.42
C ILE A 113 -19.81 2.45 8.54
N ARG A 114 -20.70 2.13 9.48
CA ARG A 114 -20.39 1.23 10.60
C ARG A 114 -19.96 -0.15 10.12
N ASN A 115 -20.73 -0.75 9.21
CA ASN A 115 -20.44 -2.07 8.65
C ASN A 115 -19.12 -2.07 7.85
N THR A 116 -18.85 -1.02 7.09
CA THR A 116 -17.61 -0.87 6.33
C THR A 116 -16.41 -0.78 7.25
N SER A 117 -16.48 0.04 8.30
CA SER A 117 -15.42 0.14 9.31
C SER A 117 -15.15 -1.21 9.99
N ALA A 118 -16.19 -1.93 10.40
CA ALA A 118 -16.06 -3.23 11.05
C ALA A 118 -15.46 -4.30 10.11
N ARG A 119 -15.96 -4.37 8.86
CA ARG A 119 -15.46 -5.31 7.83
C ARG A 119 -13.98 -5.07 7.56
N ARG A 120 -13.56 -3.81 7.36
CA ARG A 120 -12.16 -3.47 7.06
C ARG A 120 -11.22 -3.86 8.21
N LEU A 121 -11.62 -3.61 9.46
CA LEU A 121 -10.82 -4.00 10.62
C LEU A 121 -10.64 -5.52 10.69
N LYS A 122 -11.75 -6.28 10.55
CA LYS A 122 -11.74 -7.74 10.54
C LYS A 122 -10.89 -8.32 9.41
N LEU A 123 -11.01 -7.76 8.20
CA LEU A 123 -10.19 -8.17 7.04
C LEU A 123 -8.71 -7.93 7.31
N HIS A 124 -8.34 -6.75 7.82
CA HIS A 124 -6.95 -6.42 8.16
C HIS A 124 -6.38 -7.40 9.20
N GLU A 125 -7.11 -7.68 10.28
CA GLU A 125 -6.67 -8.62 11.32
C GLU A 125 -6.49 -10.05 10.78
N SER A 126 -7.40 -10.48 9.91
CA SER A 126 -7.36 -11.81 9.28
C SER A 126 -6.17 -11.95 8.33
N ILE A 127 -5.95 -10.96 7.45
CA ILE A 127 -4.91 -11.05 6.43
C ILE A 127 -3.51 -10.84 7.01
N ARG A 128 -3.36 -9.99 8.04
CA ARG A 128 -2.05 -9.67 8.65
C ARG A 128 -1.30 -10.92 9.11
N LYS A 129 -1.98 -11.88 9.72
CA LYS A 129 -1.35 -13.14 10.17
C LYS A 129 -0.84 -13.97 8.99
N LYS A 130 -1.61 -14.02 7.89
CA LYS A 130 -1.25 -14.76 6.68
C LYS A 130 -0.05 -14.12 5.98
N VAL A 131 -0.06 -12.79 5.83
CA VAL A 131 1.05 -12.02 5.26
C VAL A 131 2.34 -12.32 6.02
N ILE A 132 2.33 -12.20 7.35
CA ILE A 132 3.53 -12.45 8.18
C ILE A 132 4.04 -13.88 7.98
N ALA A 133 3.14 -14.86 7.88
CA ALA A 133 3.52 -16.25 7.66
C ALA A 133 4.15 -16.45 6.26
N SER A 134 3.52 -15.95 5.19
CA SER A 134 4.03 -16.08 3.82
C SER A 134 5.35 -15.33 3.64
N GLU A 135 5.46 -14.11 4.19
CA GLU A 135 6.68 -13.31 4.16
C GLU A 135 7.83 -14.04 4.88
N LYS A 136 7.52 -14.71 6.00
CA LYS A 136 8.50 -15.54 6.71
C LYS A 136 8.95 -16.74 5.90
N GLN A 137 8.08 -17.38 5.12
CA GLN A 137 8.49 -18.51 4.27
C GLN A 137 9.45 -18.05 3.17
N LEU A 138 9.09 -17.00 2.44
CA LEU A 138 9.94 -16.45 1.39
C LEU A 138 11.31 -16.02 1.93
N LYS A 139 11.35 -15.37 3.11
CA LYS A 139 12.60 -14.95 3.76
C LYS A 139 13.52 -16.09 4.22
N LYS A 140 13.04 -17.34 4.32
CA LYS A 140 13.91 -18.48 4.68
C LYS A 140 14.85 -18.86 3.54
N VAL A 141 14.40 -18.68 2.31
CA VAL A 141 15.09 -19.16 1.11
C VAL A 141 15.61 -18.01 0.25
N ALA A 142 14.90 -16.88 0.21
CA ALA A 142 15.25 -15.76 -0.64
C ALA A 142 16.31 -14.85 -0.02
N PRO A 143 17.26 -14.34 -0.82
CA PRO A 143 18.20 -13.32 -0.37
C PRO A 143 17.46 -12.04 0.00
N ALA A 144 17.96 -11.31 1.01
CA ALA A 144 17.35 -10.07 1.47
C ALA A 144 17.25 -9.00 0.35
N SER A 145 18.15 -9.04 -0.64
CA SER A 145 18.14 -8.15 -1.79
C SER A 145 16.89 -8.27 -2.66
N LEU A 146 16.22 -9.43 -2.67
CA LEU A 146 15.00 -9.65 -3.45
C LEU A 146 13.86 -8.71 -3.03
N TRP A 147 13.84 -8.29 -1.76
CA TRP A 147 12.89 -7.29 -1.24
C TRP A 147 13.13 -5.87 -1.76
N ASN A 148 14.16 -5.64 -2.58
CA ASN A 148 14.33 -4.38 -3.30
C ASN A 148 13.59 -4.38 -4.64
N GLU A 149 13.12 -5.53 -5.10
CA GLU A 149 12.44 -5.65 -6.39
C GLU A 149 11.11 -4.91 -6.40
N PRO A 150 10.85 -4.03 -7.39
CA PRO A 150 9.56 -3.36 -7.49
C PRO A 150 8.40 -4.32 -7.73
N GLY A 151 8.65 -5.45 -8.39
CA GLY A 151 7.64 -6.49 -8.59
C GLY A 151 7.31 -7.28 -7.32
N LEU A 152 8.15 -7.20 -6.29
CA LEU A 152 7.89 -7.84 -5.02
C LEU A 152 7.10 -6.90 -4.09
N TRP A 153 5.78 -7.11 -4.05
CA TRP A 153 4.90 -6.31 -3.20
C TRP A 153 5.26 -6.42 -1.74
N LYS A 154 5.32 -5.26 -1.08
CA LYS A 154 5.60 -5.11 0.35
C LYS A 154 4.30 -4.86 1.09
N PHE A 155 4.18 -5.43 2.28
CA PHE A 155 3.05 -5.16 3.17
C PHE A 155 3.44 -4.14 4.25
N PRO A 156 2.60 -3.13 4.53
CA PRO A 156 2.88 -2.21 5.61
C PRO A 156 2.67 -2.89 6.96
N LYS A 157 3.64 -2.73 7.88
CA LYS A 157 3.55 -3.27 9.25
C LYS A 157 2.44 -2.62 10.08
N ARG A 158 2.08 -1.38 9.74
CA ARG A 158 0.99 -0.58 10.33
C ARG A 158 0.09 -0.03 9.23
N ILE A 159 -1.21 0.11 9.49
CA ILE A 159 -2.15 0.73 8.54
C ILE A 159 -1.68 2.12 8.12
N CYS A 160 -1.73 2.39 6.81
CA CYS A 160 -1.38 3.67 6.23
C CYS A 160 -2.64 4.51 6.09
N TYR A 161 -2.75 5.57 6.89
CA TYR A 161 -3.95 6.44 6.88
C TYR A 161 -4.06 7.22 5.56
N TRP A 162 -5.19 7.09 4.87
CA TRP A 162 -5.60 7.97 3.79
C TRP A 162 -6.16 9.24 4.41
N VAL A 163 -5.37 10.31 4.33
CA VAL A 163 -5.76 11.64 4.78
C VAL A 163 -6.60 12.29 3.70
N LEU A 164 -7.92 12.30 3.89
CA LEU A 164 -8.81 13.08 3.03
C LEU A 164 -8.50 14.57 3.22
N MET A 165 -8.45 15.27 2.10
CA MET A 165 -8.11 16.68 2.07
C MET A 165 -9.20 17.50 2.76
N SER A 166 -8.82 18.37 3.71
CA SER A 166 -9.78 19.26 4.36
C SER A 166 -10.47 20.16 3.34
N ARG A 167 -11.77 20.42 3.52
CA ARG A 167 -12.52 21.40 2.70
C ARG A 167 -11.92 22.80 2.78
N SER A 168 -11.23 23.13 3.87
CA SER A 168 -10.53 24.40 4.04
C SER A 168 -9.14 24.46 3.38
N HIS A 169 -8.64 23.34 2.84
CA HIS A 169 -7.30 23.28 2.27
C HIS A 169 -7.20 23.89 0.88
N THR A 170 -8.28 23.79 0.09
CA THR A 170 -8.36 24.30 -1.28
C THR A 170 -9.80 24.68 -1.61
N ASN A 171 -9.99 25.59 -2.56
CA ASN A 171 -11.31 25.93 -3.10
C ASN A 171 -11.84 24.85 -4.07
N ALA A 172 -11.02 23.86 -4.44
CA ALA A 172 -11.42 22.76 -5.31
C ALA A 172 -12.19 21.69 -4.54
N ASN A 173 -13.34 21.26 -5.08
CA ASN A 173 -14.12 20.16 -4.53
C ASN A 173 -13.71 18.83 -5.18
N TYR A 174 -12.59 18.25 -4.73
CA TYR A 174 -12.17 16.92 -5.20
C TYR A 174 -13.11 15.83 -4.68
N SER A 175 -13.50 14.93 -5.57
CA SER A 175 -14.13 13.64 -5.26
C SER A 175 -13.19 12.72 -4.48
N LEU A 176 -13.72 11.64 -3.90
CA LEU A 176 -12.92 10.59 -3.28
C LEU A 176 -11.94 9.96 -4.27
N LYS A 177 -12.35 9.77 -5.53
CA LYS A 177 -11.47 9.20 -6.56
C LYS A 177 -10.27 10.10 -6.81
N GLU A 178 -10.50 11.38 -7.07
CA GLU A 178 -9.42 12.35 -7.30
C GLU A 178 -8.51 12.48 -6.07
N GLN A 179 -9.08 12.42 -4.86
CA GLN A 179 -8.28 12.43 -3.64
C GLN A 179 -7.41 11.19 -3.47
N VAL A 180 -7.85 10.01 -3.91
CA VAL A 180 -6.97 8.82 -3.95
C VAL A 180 -5.85 9.03 -4.96
N GLU A 181 -6.16 9.51 -6.17
CA GLU A 181 -5.16 9.73 -7.21
C GLU A 181 -4.08 10.72 -6.75
N LEU A 182 -4.48 11.84 -6.14
CA LEU A 182 -3.55 12.80 -5.55
C LEU A 182 -2.72 12.22 -4.40
N LEU A 183 -3.30 11.34 -3.59
CA LEU A 183 -2.57 10.64 -2.52
C LEU A 183 -1.56 9.66 -3.11
N ASP A 184 -1.97 8.90 -4.11
CA ASP A 184 -1.19 7.89 -4.81
C ASP A 184 0.04 8.48 -5.49
N ASP A 185 -0.13 9.63 -6.17
CA ASP A 185 0.96 10.37 -6.79
C ASP A 185 1.95 10.91 -5.76
N ARG A 186 1.44 11.36 -4.60
CA ARG A 186 2.25 11.90 -3.51
C ARG A 186 2.96 10.82 -2.70
N GLU A 187 2.37 9.63 -2.59
CA GLU A 187 2.85 8.51 -1.78
C GLU A 187 2.87 7.21 -2.58
N PRO A 188 3.73 7.11 -3.61
CA PRO A 188 3.73 6.00 -4.57
C PRO A 188 3.98 4.62 -3.94
N ALA A 189 4.58 4.56 -2.74
CA ALA A 189 4.72 3.32 -1.97
C ALA A 189 3.38 2.62 -1.68
N ARG A 190 2.28 3.37 -1.51
CA ARG A 190 0.92 2.80 -1.30
C ARG A 190 0.47 1.93 -2.47
N LEU A 191 1.01 2.20 -3.64
CA LEU A 191 0.78 1.50 -4.88
C LEU A 191 2.00 0.68 -5.33
N GLN A 192 2.88 0.30 -4.40
CA GLN A 192 4.08 -0.49 -4.71
C GLN A 192 4.95 0.18 -5.79
N TRP A 193 5.03 1.53 -5.74
CA TRP A 193 5.80 2.37 -6.68
C TRP A 193 5.34 2.30 -8.14
N ARG A 194 4.13 1.81 -8.40
CA ARG A 194 3.59 1.75 -9.77
C ARG A 194 3.27 3.13 -10.35
N ALA A 195 2.93 4.12 -9.52
CA ALA A 195 2.58 5.47 -9.97
C ALA A 195 3.79 6.28 -10.49
N CYS A 196 5.02 5.83 -10.21
CA CYS A 196 6.23 6.46 -10.74
C CYS A 196 6.27 6.38 -12.27
N SER A 197 6.61 7.50 -12.91
CA SER A 197 6.66 7.62 -14.37
C SER A 197 7.94 7.06 -14.97
N SER A 198 8.97 6.87 -14.16
CA SER A 198 10.28 6.36 -14.56
C SER A 198 10.80 5.29 -13.60
N ASP A 199 11.82 4.55 -14.04
CA ASP A 199 12.53 3.60 -13.19
C ASP A 199 13.32 4.31 -12.10
N GLU A 200 13.91 5.46 -12.44
CA GLU A 200 14.66 6.29 -11.51
C GLU A 200 13.80 6.72 -10.32
N GLU A 201 12.57 7.20 -10.57
CA GLU A 201 11.61 7.55 -9.52
C GLU A 201 11.22 6.33 -8.69
N ARG A 202 10.98 5.19 -9.35
CA ARG A 202 10.54 3.95 -8.72
C ARG A 202 11.56 3.42 -7.72
N ILE A 203 12.84 3.50 -8.05
CA ILE A 203 13.93 2.99 -7.21
C ILE A 203 14.56 4.06 -6.32
N ALA A 204 14.18 5.34 -6.44
CA ALA A 204 14.79 6.45 -5.69
C ALA A 204 14.79 6.26 -4.16
N HIS A 205 13.83 5.48 -3.64
CA HIS A 205 13.70 5.16 -2.22
C HIS A 205 14.71 4.12 -1.72
N LEU A 206 15.45 3.45 -2.62
CA LEU A 206 16.44 2.43 -2.31
C LEU A 206 17.82 3.05 -2.07
N PRO A 207 18.66 2.40 -1.24
CA PRO A 207 20.06 2.79 -1.06
C PRO A 207 20.82 2.90 -2.39
N GLU A 208 21.79 3.82 -2.45
CA GLU A 208 22.55 4.08 -3.68
C GLU A 208 23.30 2.84 -4.19
N ASP A 209 23.88 2.04 -3.29
CA ASP A 209 24.57 0.80 -3.62
C ASP A 209 23.64 -0.26 -4.23
N VAL A 210 22.35 -0.25 -3.87
CA VAL A 210 21.33 -1.09 -4.49
C VAL A 210 20.98 -0.55 -5.87
N ARG A 211 20.73 0.77 -6.00
CA ARG A 211 20.37 1.40 -7.28
C ARG A 211 21.44 1.20 -8.35
N ARG A 212 22.73 1.16 -7.98
CA ARG A 212 23.85 0.88 -8.89
C ARG A 212 23.84 -0.52 -9.52
N LYS A 213 23.03 -1.46 -8.99
CA LYS A 213 22.88 -2.83 -9.50
C LYS A 213 21.74 -2.97 -10.52
N LEU A 214 21.12 -1.86 -10.95
CA LEU A 214 20.01 -1.88 -11.88
C LEU A 214 20.38 -2.59 -13.18
N ILE A 215 19.57 -3.57 -13.57
CA ILE A 215 19.64 -4.24 -14.86
C ILE A 215 19.03 -3.32 -15.92
N PRO A 216 19.68 -3.12 -17.08
CA PRO A 216 19.10 -2.35 -18.19
C PRO A 216 17.74 -2.90 -18.63
N SER A 217 16.76 -2.04 -18.90
CA SER A 217 15.37 -2.43 -19.18
C SER A 217 15.21 -3.53 -20.23
N GLY A 218 15.93 -3.44 -21.35
CA GLY A 218 15.88 -4.44 -22.42
C GLY A 218 16.54 -5.78 -22.10
N GLN A 219 17.05 -5.96 -20.88
CA GLN A 219 17.69 -7.18 -20.42
C GLN A 219 17.03 -7.73 -19.16
N ARG A 220 15.90 -7.21 -18.71
CA ARG A 220 15.25 -7.70 -17.48
C ARG A 220 14.48 -8.98 -17.75
N ASP A 221 14.46 -9.85 -16.75
CA ASP A 221 13.62 -11.05 -16.75
C ASP A 221 12.29 -10.71 -16.06
N TYR A 222 11.23 -11.46 -16.34
CA TYR A 222 9.94 -11.28 -15.68
C TYR A 222 9.69 -12.35 -14.62
N LEU A 223 8.89 -11.99 -13.63
CA LEU A 223 8.51 -12.85 -12.52
C LEU A 223 7.55 -13.97 -12.93
N ASP A 224 6.71 -13.69 -13.92
CA ASP A 224 5.63 -14.58 -14.35
C ASP A 224 6.00 -15.39 -15.62
N ASP A 225 7.29 -15.36 -16.02
CA ASP A 225 7.84 -16.10 -17.17
C ASP A 225 8.08 -17.60 -16.90
#